data_AF-A0A1C1CFQ4-F1
#
_entry.id   AF-A0A1C1CFQ4-F1
#
_cell.length_a   1.000
_cell.length_b   1.000
_cell.length_c   1.000
_cell.angle_alpha   90.00
_cell.angle_beta   90.00
_cell.angle_gamma   90.00
#
_symmetry.space_group_name_H-M   'P 1'
#
loop_
_entity.id
_entity.type
_entity.pdbx_description
1 polymer ?
#
loop_
_entity_poly.entity_id
_entity_poly.type
_entity_poly.pdbx_seq_one_letter_code
_entity_poly.pdbx_strand_id
1 'polypeptide(L)'
;MAASISPSVIMTQLSSYLNANETSDALFQPQQAFNAIGTYKWFIGTSIFVLVTAIQIIKYSLRDRPPPGLKLIPGPTSTIPYIGRVHDVDPNAPWFAMKKFCDEYNGIFRSTICGEMHIWVGDAQIAYDLLCKKARIYSSRPMVPAVPGSDSQGQYLPLLAHDDHWRNQRKFAHTVLTQGFNQKYYGYVSHECKRFMYKLLVDPKDHFALTDRFCGRISARLGYGSPASAAAHCKNAGEFIPQISPSGPITNLLPFLGSLPEWLNPSIARVRERREKEEKLWKGLMKQVRMEMDQGIAPISYARTYFERKEAEGGNRSFGFDDHEAAYAVGMLVTVAIFTIGGPLYCFFLAMVLHPEWQEKVRKEYDEVIGDRVIEVSDAPNLPVLRAAIKECVRWRPPVPLGVPRLLEEDDEWNGYYLPKGAVIHAVDLALARNPELYPDAETFKPERWLEKEYPTYKEPLTEHPRLMGHHGFGMGRRMCPGIEVTEAELLVACGSIVGCFELLPEKDANGQPMWPDSLAFTPNLIGGPLPFKMDVKVRSPEKAARIKAWYEESVADEAAGKIAAGL
;
A
#
# COMPACT_ATOMS: atom_id res chain seq x y z
N MET A 1 39.52 54.71 60.93
CA MET A 1 38.89 56.04 60.90
C MET A 1 37.86 56.05 59.77
N ALA A 2 36.59 55.82 60.09
CA ALA A 2 35.49 55.92 59.14
C ALA A 2 35.15 57.40 58.97
N ALA A 3 35.54 57.98 57.83
CA ALA A 3 35.18 59.36 57.49
C ALA A 3 33.71 59.38 57.08
N SER A 4 32.87 59.91 57.96
CA SER A 4 31.44 60.20 57.74
C SER A 4 31.27 61.15 56.55
N ILE A 5 30.69 60.65 55.46
CA ILE A 5 30.23 61.51 54.35
C ILE A 5 29.04 62.32 54.87
N SER A 6 29.20 63.65 54.89
CA SER A 6 28.15 64.58 55.33
C SER A 6 26.90 64.45 54.43
N PRO A 7 25.67 64.41 55.00
CA PRO A 7 24.41 64.37 54.24
C PRO A 7 24.27 65.48 53.18
N SER A 8 24.95 66.62 53.37
CA SER A 8 24.95 67.73 52.41
C SER A 8 25.55 67.34 51.04
N VAL A 9 26.58 66.48 51.01
CA VAL A 9 27.22 66.06 49.75
C VAL A 9 26.30 65.14 48.94
N ILE A 10 25.56 64.26 49.63
CA ILE A 10 24.57 63.37 49.01
C ILE A 10 23.39 64.17 48.46
N MET A 11 22.90 65.17 49.19
CA MET A 11 21.82 66.06 48.72
C MET A 11 22.23 66.90 47.50
N THR A 12 23.46 67.42 47.45
CA THR A 12 23.91 68.18 46.27
C THR A 12 24.10 67.27 45.06
N GLN A 13 24.63 66.06 45.24
CA GLN A 13 24.72 65.09 44.15
C GLN A 13 23.32 64.65 43.67
N LEU A 14 22.40 64.32 44.57
CA LEU A 14 21.02 64.00 44.21
C LEU A 14 20.31 65.16 43.54
N SER A 15 20.51 66.40 43.99
CA SER A 15 19.94 67.58 43.32
C SER A 15 20.53 67.79 41.94
N SER A 16 21.82 67.52 41.71
CA SER A 16 22.42 67.56 40.37
C SER A 16 21.90 66.45 39.45
N TYR A 17 21.61 65.26 40.00
CA TYR A 17 21.03 64.14 39.26
C TYR A 17 19.53 64.33 38.98
N LEU A 18 18.80 65.01 39.88
CA LEU A 18 17.36 65.27 39.74
C LEU A 18 17.04 66.55 38.94
N ASN A 19 17.94 67.54 38.95
CA ASN A 19 17.77 68.78 38.18
C ASN A 19 18.35 68.71 36.77
N ALA A 20 19.03 67.62 36.40
CA ALA A 20 19.23 67.26 34.99
C ALA A 20 17.93 66.68 34.41
N ASN A 21 16.85 67.46 34.50
CA ASN A 21 15.51 67.19 34.00
C ASN A 21 15.23 67.98 32.71
N GLU A 22 16.27 68.21 31.92
CA GLU A 22 16.10 68.57 30.52
C GLU A 22 16.40 67.32 29.70
N THR A 23 15.39 66.90 28.93
CA THR A 23 15.38 65.75 28.00
C THR A 23 15.04 64.37 28.57
N SER A 24 14.08 64.26 29.49
CA SER A 24 13.36 62.99 29.70
C SER A 24 12.35 62.66 28.57
N ASP A 25 12.02 63.64 27.71
CA ASP A 25 11.19 63.40 26.52
C ASP A 25 11.97 62.92 25.28
N ALA A 26 13.30 62.84 25.35
CA ALA A 26 14.12 62.40 24.19
C ALA A 26 14.23 60.88 24.07
N LEU A 27 14.11 60.13 25.18
CA LEU A 27 14.36 58.69 25.20
C LEU A 27 13.33 57.85 24.45
N PHE A 28 12.14 58.40 24.23
CA PHE A 28 11.10 57.76 23.42
C PHE A 28 10.72 58.64 22.23
N GLN A 29 11.70 59.24 21.55
CA GLN A 29 11.46 59.77 20.21
C GLN A 29 11.27 58.58 19.25
N PRO A 30 10.03 58.26 18.82
CA PRO A 30 9.80 57.13 17.92
C PRO A 30 10.68 57.22 16.67
N GLN A 31 10.96 58.44 16.19
CA GLN A 31 11.82 58.69 15.03
C GLN A 31 13.26 58.16 15.14
N GLN A 32 13.91 58.24 16.30
CA GLN A 32 15.28 57.72 16.46
C GLN A 32 15.31 56.19 16.46
N ALA A 33 14.33 55.56 17.12
CA ALA A 33 14.14 54.11 17.07
C ALA A 33 13.83 53.62 15.65
N PHE A 34 12.98 54.32 14.90
CA PHE A 34 12.69 54.02 13.50
C PHE A 34 13.94 54.13 12.60
N ASN A 35 14.79 55.15 12.81
CA ASN A 35 16.03 55.32 12.05
C ASN A 35 17.07 54.23 12.39
N ALA A 36 17.21 53.86 13.66
CA ALA A 36 18.10 52.77 14.08
C ALA A 36 17.65 51.42 13.50
N ILE A 37 16.35 51.11 13.57
CA ILE A 37 15.78 49.91 12.95
C ILE A 37 16.00 49.96 11.43
N GLY A 38 15.77 51.11 10.78
CA GLY A 38 16.01 51.29 9.35
C GLY A 38 17.47 51.04 8.93
N THR A 39 18.42 51.45 9.76
CA THR A 39 19.87 51.32 9.54
C THR A 39 20.33 49.87 9.71
N TYR A 40 19.84 49.18 10.74
CA TYR A 40 20.25 47.82 11.08
C TYR A 40 19.27 46.73 10.62
N LYS A 41 18.22 47.07 9.86
CA LYS A 41 17.16 46.12 9.45
C LYS A 41 17.71 44.83 8.86
N TRP A 42 18.77 44.91 8.04
CA TRP A 42 19.41 43.76 7.43
C TRP A 42 20.19 42.92 8.45
N PHE A 43 20.89 43.57 9.38
CA PHE A 43 21.60 42.88 10.47
C PHE A 43 20.60 42.17 11.39
N ILE A 44 19.58 42.88 11.87
CA ILE A 44 18.53 42.33 12.74
C ILE A 44 17.81 41.17 12.04
N GLY A 45 17.38 41.34 10.78
CA GLY A 45 16.72 40.30 10.00
C GLY A 45 17.61 39.06 9.80
N THR A 46 18.89 39.27 9.51
CA THR A 46 19.86 38.17 9.34
C THR A 46 20.10 37.44 10.67
N SER A 47 20.27 38.17 11.78
CA SER A 47 20.44 37.58 13.10
C SER A 47 19.23 36.74 13.54
N ILE A 48 18.00 37.23 13.29
CA ILE A 48 16.78 36.47 13.58
C ILE A 48 16.74 35.20 12.72
N PHE A 49 17.03 35.29 11.42
CA PHE A 49 17.05 34.14 10.53
C PHE A 49 18.08 33.08 10.95
N VAL A 50 19.30 33.51 11.29
CA VAL A 50 20.36 32.62 11.78
C VAL A 50 19.96 31.98 13.10
N LEU A 51 19.39 32.73 14.04
CA LEU A 51 18.92 32.21 15.33
C LEU A 51 17.81 31.16 15.15
N VAL A 52 16.79 31.46 14.32
CA VAL A 52 15.71 30.51 14.02
C VAL A 52 16.28 29.25 13.37
N THR A 53 17.17 29.40 12.39
CA THR A 53 17.81 28.28 11.71
C THR A 53 18.63 27.44 12.70
N ALA A 54 19.42 28.07 13.58
CA ALA A 54 20.19 27.37 14.60
C ALA A 54 19.29 26.63 15.59
N ILE A 55 18.19 27.24 16.05
CA ILE A 55 17.20 26.60 16.93
C ILE A 55 16.60 25.38 16.23
N GLN A 56 16.24 25.48 14.95
CA GLN A 56 15.69 24.35 14.19
C GLN A 56 16.72 23.23 14.00
N ILE A 57 17.98 23.57 13.69
CA ILE A 57 19.08 22.59 13.59
C ILE A 57 19.32 21.90 14.93
N ILE A 58 19.31 22.64 16.04
CA ILE A 58 19.48 22.08 17.39
C ILE A 58 18.30 21.17 17.71
N LYS A 59 17.05 21.63 17.53
CA LYS A 59 15.85 20.80 17.75
C LYS A 59 15.90 19.50 16.95
N TYR A 60 16.25 19.59 15.66
CA TYR A 60 16.43 18.42 14.80
C TYR A 60 17.51 17.47 15.32
N SER A 61 18.69 18.02 15.69
CA SER A 61 19.84 17.24 16.17
C SER A 61 19.63 16.62 17.56
N LEU A 62 18.65 17.12 18.33
CA LEU A 62 18.29 16.62 19.65
C LEU A 62 17.07 15.69 19.61
N ARG A 63 16.23 15.76 18.56
CA ARG A 63 14.93 15.07 18.48
C ARG A 63 15.04 13.57 18.68
N ASP A 64 16.01 12.95 18.01
CA ASP A 64 16.11 11.49 17.93
C ASP A 64 17.29 10.95 18.78
N ARG A 65 17.72 11.68 19.82
CA ARG A 65 18.82 11.21 20.67
C ARG A 65 18.36 10.10 21.61
N PRO A 66 19.12 9.00 21.72
CA PRO A 66 18.78 7.92 22.64
C PRO A 66 18.96 8.38 24.10
N PRO A 67 18.09 7.93 25.02
CA PRO A 67 18.30 8.14 26.45
C PRO A 67 19.55 7.38 26.93
N PRO A 68 20.11 7.72 28.11
CA PRO A 68 21.27 7.02 28.67
C PRO A 68 21.04 5.51 28.76
N GLY A 69 22.02 4.73 28.32
CA GLY A 69 21.97 3.26 28.32
C GLY A 69 21.51 2.64 27.00
N LEU A 70 20.81 3.41 26.14
CA LEU A 70 20.37 2.93 24.83
C LEU A 70 21.23 3.48 23.70
N LYS A 71 21.21 2.76 22.58
CA LYS A 71 21.90 3.16 21.34
C LYS A 71 20.88 3.42 20.23
N LEU A 72 21.26 4.19 19.23
CA LEU A 72 20.49 4.19 17.98
C LEU A 72 20.81 2.94 17.17
N ILE A 73 19.81 2.44 16.45
CA ILE A 73 19.99 1.38 15.45
C ILE A 73 21.08 1.85 14.47
N PRO A 74 22.04 0.99 14.07
CA PRO A 74 23.03 1.36 13.08
C PRO A 74 22.37 1.54 11.70
N GLY A 75 23.09 2.15 10.76
CA GLY A 75 22.59 2.30 9.41
C GLY A 75 23.52 3.15 8.56
N PRO A 76 23.24 3.22 7.25
CA PRO A 76 24.09 3.93 6.32
C PRO A 76 24.20 5.42 6.68
N THR A 77 25.42 5.95 6.66
CA THR A 77 25.67 7.35 6.98
C THR A 77 24.89 8.27 6.04
N SER A 78 24.15 9.22 6.63
CA SER A 78 23.45 10.26 5.89
C SER A 78 24.46 11.25 5.32
N THR A 79 24.67 11.22 4.01
CA THR A 79 25.58 12.15 3.32
C THR A 79 25.04 13.59 3.35
N ILE A 80 23.72 13.77 3.36
CA ILE A 80 23.06 15.05 3.59
C ILE A 80 22.21 14.91 4.87
N PRO A 81 22.46 15.68 5.95
CA PRO A 81 21.83 15.43 7.26
C PRO A 81 20.30 15.40 7.28
N TYR A 82 19.63 16.19 6.44
CA TYR A 82 18.15 16.21 6.35
C TYR A 82 17.61 15.25 5.30
N ILE A 83 18.23 15.19 4.12
CA ILE A 83 17.72 14.40 2.99
C ILE A 83 18.04 12.90 3.15
N GLY A 84 19.15 12.56 3.79
CA GLY A 84 19.63 11.19 3.95
C GLY A 84 20.63 10.76 2.88
N ARG A 85 20.70 9.43 2.66
CA ARG A 85 21.61 8.78 1.72
C ARG A 85 20.92 8.44 0.39
N VAL A 86 20.46 9.47 -0.33
CA VAL A 86 19.64 9.30 -1.54
C VAL A 86 20.41 8.86 -2.79
N HIS A 87 21.73 9.07 -2.86
CA HIS A 87 22.57 8.78 -4.04
C HIS A 87 22.82 7.28 -4.25
N ASP A 88 22.63 6.45 -3.22
CA ASP A 88 22.77 4.99 -3.31
C ASP A 88 21.43 4.28 -3.54
N VAL A 89 20.34 5.04 -3.64
CA VAL A 89 18.99 4.51 -3.82
C VAL A 89 18.54 4.84 -5.24
N ASP A 90 18.38 3.82 -6.08
CA ASP A 90 17.71 3.97 -7.36
C ASP A 90 16.24 4.36 -7.09
N PRO A 91 15.77 5.55 -7.52
CA PRO A 91 14.39 5.96 -7.33
C PRO A 91 13.39 5.04 -8.04
N ASN A 92 13.82 4.28 -9.05
CA ASN A 92 12.96 3.35 -9.78
C ASN A 92 12.94 1.93 -9.21
N ALA A 93 13.93 1.57 -8.39
CA ALA A 93 14.02 0.26 -7.77
C ALA A 93 14.58 0.31 -6.33
N PRO A 94 13.96 1.11 -5.43
CA PRO A 94 14.50 1.40 -4.09
C PRO A 94 14.64 0.14 -3.23
N TRP A 95 13.82 -0.89 -3.46
CA TRP A 95 13.86 -2.16 -2.72
C TRP A 95 15.19 -2.91 -2.78
N PHE A 96 15.96 -2.79 -3.87
CA PHE A 96 17.28 -3.43 -3.93
C PHE A 96 18.27 -2.81 -2.94
N ALA A 97 18.27 -1.47 -2.83
CA ALA A 97 19.10 -0.77 -1.85
C ALA A 97 18.68 -1.13 -0.42
N MET A 98 17.37 -1.15 -0.14
CA MET A 98 16.85 -1.48 1.20
C MET A 98 17.14 -2.92 1.59
N LYS A 99 17.02 -3.87 0.67
CA LYS A 99 17.46 -5.26 0.91
C LYS A 99 18.96 -5.34 1.19
N LYS A 100 19.79 -4.69 0.37
CA LYS A 100 21.25 -4.66 0.55
C LYS A 100 21.63 -4.11 1.92
N PHE A 101 21.02 -3.01 2.36
CA PHE A 101 21.26 -2.45 3.68
C PHE A 101 20.73 -3.34 4.80
N CYS A 102 19.61 -4.05 4.62
CA CYS A 102 19.19 -5.05 5.60
C CYS A 102 20.28 -6.12 5.79
N ASP A 103 20.93 -6.59 4.73
CA ASP A 103 22.02 -7.58 4.84
C ASP A 103 23.25 -6.99 5.56
N GLU A 104 23.67 -5.79 5.17
CA GLU A 104 24.86 -5.12 5.72
C GLU A 104 24.74 -4.85 7.23
N TYR A 105 23.53 -4.57 7.70
CA TYR A 105 23.24 -4.21 9.10
C TYR A 105 22.53 -5.33 9.89
N ASN A 106 22.61 -6.59 9.44
CA ASN A 106 22.09 -7.77 10.15
C ASN A 106 20.58 -7.74 10.41
N GLY A 107 19.79 -7.47 9.38
CA GLY A 107 18.33 -7.58 9.38
C GLY A 107 17.57 -6.34 9.84
N ILE A 108 18.24 -5.32 10.38
CA ILE A 108 17.59 -4.05 10.75
C ILE A 108 18.55 -2.87 10.60
N PHE A 109 18.08 -1.77 10.01
CA PHE A 109 18.84 -0.53 9.93
C PHE A 109 17.97 0.71 10.02
N ARG A 110 18.56 1.84 10.39
CA ARG A 110 17.92 3.15 10.30
C ARG A 110 18.44 3.97 9.13
N SER A 111 17.59 4.80 8.55
CA SER A 111 17.99 5.88 7.66
C SER A 111 17.18 7.13 7.95
N THR A 112 17.74 8.29 7.63
CA THR A 112 16.98 9.54 7.58
C THR A 112 16.45 9.71 6.17
N ILE A 113 15.18 10.07 6.03
CA ILE A 113 14.59 10.53 4.76
C ILE A 113 13.85 11.83 5.04
N CYS A 114 14.26 12.91 4.38
CA CYS A 114 13.60 14.22 4.47
C CYS A 114 13.24 14.67 5.91
N GLY A 115 14.17 14.46 6.85
CA GLY A 115 14.03 14.85 8.24
C GLY A 115 13.24 13.87 9.11
N GLU A 116 12.79 12.74 8.58
CA GLU A 116 12.12 11.67 9.34
C GLU A 116 13.04 10.47 9.53
N MET A 117 12.94 9.83 10.70
CA MET A 117 13.66 8.58 10.96
C MET A 117 12.86 7.41 10.38
N HIS A 118 13.46 6.69 9.44
CA HIS A 118 12.96 5.44 8.92
C HIS A 118 13.75 4.28 9.50
N ILE A 119 13.05 3.26 9.97
CA ILE A 119 13.64 1.99 10.45
C ILE A 119 13.15 0.89 9.53
N TRP A 120 14.10 0.17 8.94
CA TRP A 120 13.86 -0.85 7.93
C TRP A 120 14.20 -2.20 8.53
N VAL A 121 13.25 -3.13 8.48
CA VAL A 121 13.32 -4.44 9.11
C VAL A 121 13.25 -5.50 8.02
N GLY A 122 14.37 -6.14 7.75
CA GLY A 122 14.52 -7.23 6.79
C GLY A 122 14.60 -8.63 7.41
N ASP A 123 14.50 -8.74 8.75
CA ASP A 123 14.43 -10.01 9.47
C ASP A 123 13.00 -10.30 9.98
N ALA A 124 12.57 -11.56 9.83
CA ALA A 124 11.21 -11.98 10.19
C ALA A 124 10.95 -11.97 11.71
N GLN A 125 11.93 -12.35 12.52
CA GLN A 125 11.80 -12.39 13.97
C GLN A 125 11.78 -10.97 14.55
N ILE A 126 12.63 -10.08 14.04
CA ILE A 126 12.59 -8.65 14.39
C ILE A 126 11.24 -8.04 14.03
N ALA A 127 10.75 -8.30 12.80
CA ALA A 127 9.46 -7.80 12.35
C ALA A 127 8.31 -8.33 13.24
N TYR A 128 8.36 -9.60 13.64
CA TYR A 128 7.40 -10.18 14.58
C TYR A 128 7.44 -9.52 15.96
N ASP A 129 8.63 -9.28 16.52
CA ASP A 129 8.79 -8.64 17.82
C ASP A 129 8.19 -7.23 17.85
N LEU A 130 8.43 -6.44 16.81
CA LEU A 130 7.92 -5.06 16.73
C LEU A 130 6.44 -5.03 16.32
N LEU A 131 6.09 -5.67 15.20
CA LEU A 131 4.81 -5.48 14.54
C LEU A 131 3.69 -6.41 15.06
N CYS A 132 4.04 -7.50 15.73
CA CYS A 132 3.09 -8.44 16.32
C CYS A 132 3.06 -8.34 17.85
N LYS A 133 4.18 -8.58 18.55
CA LYS A 133 4.18 -8.55 20.03
C LYS A 133 3.85 -7.17 20.58
N LYS A 134 4.38 -6.11 19.96
CA LYS A 134 4.14 -4.71 20.34
C LYS A 134 3.16 -4.00 19.42
N ALA A 135 2.25 -4.74 18.77
CA ALA A 135 1.34 -4.19 17.76
C ALA A 135 0.51 -2.99 18.23
N ARG A 136 0.29 -2.77 19.53
CA ARG A 136 -0.43 -1.60 20.06
C ARG A 136 0.19 -0.27 19.60
N ILE A 137 1.51 -0.15 19.58
CA ILE A 137 2.25 1.09 19.28
C ILE A 137 2.90 1.10 17.89
N TYR A 138 3.00 -0.07 17.24
CA TYR A 138 3.56 -0.25 15.88
C TYR A 138 2.49 -0.42 14.78
N SER A 139 1.22 -0.09 15.08
CA SER A 139 0.13 -0.27 14.13
C SER A 139 -0.36 1.00 13.47
N SER A 140 0.11 2.19 13.83
CA SER A 140 -0.36 3.44 13.20
C SER A 140 0.26 3.68 11.82
N ARG A 141 -0.16 4.73 11.12
CA ARG A 141 0.33 5.09 9.78
C ARG A 141 0.81 6.55 9.75
N PRO A 142 1.89 6.85 9.01
CA PRO A 142 2.21 8.25 8.71
C PRO A 142 1.14 8.83 7.78
N MET A 143 0.85 10.12 7.94
CA MET A 143 -0.06 10.85 7.06
C MET A 143 0.54 10.92 5.65
N VAL A 144 -0.23 10.56 4.64
CA VAL A 144 0.17 10.63 3.23
C VAL A 144 -0.27 11.97 2.65
N PRO A 145 0.64 12.89 2.26
CA PRO A 145 0.27 14.23 1.79
C PRO A 145 -0.62 14.24 0.54
N ALA A 146 -0.49 13.25 -0.35
CA ALA A 146 -1.40 13.05 -1.48
C ALA A 146 -2.83 12.61 -1.08
N VAL A 147 -3.07 12.34 0.20
CA VAL A 147 -4.38 12.05 0.80
C VAL A 147 -4.46 12.80 2.15
N PRO A 148 -4.65 14.13 2.14
CA PRO A 148 -4.73 14.92 3.37
C PRO A 148 -5.80 14.36 4.32
N GLY A 149 -5.42 14.13 5.57
CA GLY A 149 -6.30 13.50 6.57
C GLY A 149 -6.43 11.98 6.42
N SER A 150 -5.57 11.34 5.63
CA SER A 150 -5.52 9.87 5.46
C SER A 150 -5.44 9.10 6.76
N ASP A 151 -4.86 9.70 7.79
CA ASP A 151 -4.70 9.16 9.13
C ASP A 151 -5.96 9.29 10.00
N SER A 152 -6.77 10.34 9.80
CA SER A 152 -7.75 10.82 10.80
C SER A 152 -9.19 10.98 10.29
N GLN A 153 -9.44 11.00 8.98
CA GLN A 153 -10.77 11.30 8.41
C GLN A 153 -11.68 10.09 8.21
N GLY A 154 -11.27 8.89 8.63
CA GLY A 154 -12.09 7.69 8.40
C GLY A 154 -12.31 7.36 6.92
N GLN A 155 -11.34 7.64 6.03
CA GLN A 155 -11.52 7.48 4.58
C GLN A 155 -10.77 6.28 3.97
N TYR A 156 -9.51 6.02 4.34
CA TYR A 156 -8.69 5.02 3.65
C TYR A 156 -8.20 3.96 4.62
N LEU A 157 -8.93 2.86 4.84
CA LEU A 157 -8.55 1.78 5.77
C LEU A 157 -7.05 1.40 5.77
N PRO A 158 -6.37 1.26 4.60
CA PRO A 158 -4.94 0.93 4.58
C PRO A 158 -4.04 2.03 5.18
N LEU A 159 -4.49 3.29 5.12
CA LEU A 159 -3.76 4.52 5.48
C LEU A 159 -4.18 5.14 6.81
N LEU A 160 -5.35 4.77 7.37
CA LEU A 160 -5.82 5.28 8.66
C LEU A 160 -4.79 5.06 9.77
N ALA A 161 -4.75 5.96 10.76
CA ALA A 161 -4.07 5.76 12.03
C ALA A 161 -4.67 4.57 12.80
N HIS A 162 -3.98 4.08 13.82
CA HIS A 162 -4.50 2.97 14.64
C HIS A 162 -5.44 3.48 15.75
N ASP A 163 -6.61 3.94 15.34
CA ASP A 163 -7.65 4.53 16.19
C ASP A 163 -9.00 3.78 16.06
N ASP A 164 -10.08 4.38 16.57
CA ASP A 164 -11.41 3.80 16.50
C ASP A 164 -12.01 3.80 15.08
N HIS A 165 -11.69 4.77 14.22
CA HIS A 165 -12.09 4.73 12.80
C HIS A 165 -11.50 3.49 12.12
N TRP A 166 -10.19 3.24 12.33
CA TRP A 166 -9.54 2.05 11.79
C TRP A 166 -10.16 0.75 12.34
N ARG A 167 -10.44 0.66 13.64
CA ARG A 167 -11.07 -0.54 14.23
C ARG A 167 -12.45 -0.79 13.64
N ASN A 168 -13.25 0.26 13.48
CA ASN A 168 -14.60 0.18 12.94
C ASN A 168 -14.58 -0.27 11.48
N GLN A 169 -13.75 0.33 10.64
CA GLN A 169 -13.58 -0.10 9.25
C GLN A 169 -12.95 -1.48 9.12
N ARG A 170 -12.01 -1.84 10.01
CA ARG A 170 -11.43 -3.19 10.03
C ARG A 170 -12.49 -4.24 10.37
N LYS A 171 -13.38 -3.95 11.32
CA LYS A 171 -14.51 -4.81 11.68
C LYS A 171 -15.49 -4.96 10.51
N PHE A 172 -15.80 -3.86 9.82
CA PHE A 172 -16.61 -3.89 8.60
C PHE A 172 -15.98 -4.78 7.53
N ALA A 173 -14.71 -4.52 7.16
CA ALA A 173 -13.97 -5.29 6.17
C ALA A 173 -13.95 -6.79 6.50
N HIS A 174 -13.63 -7.14 7.76
CA HIS A 174 -13.66 -8.53 8.20
C HIS A 174 -15.06 -9.16 8.03
N THR A 175 -16.11 -8.45 8.43
CA THR A 175 -17.50 -8.96 8.34
C THR A 175 -17.87 -9.29 6.90
N VAL A 176 -17.69 -8.35 5.98
CA VAL A 176 -18.13 -8.51 4.58
C VAL A 176 -17.26 -9.48 3.79
N LEU A 177 -15.95 -9.52 4.06
CA LEU A 177 -15.03 -10.45 3.41
C LEU A 177 -15.25 -11.88 3.89
N THR A 178 -15.48 -12.10 5.19
CA THR A 178 -15.83 -13.42 5.72
C THR A 178 -17.18 -13.89 5.19
N GLN A 179 -18.17 -13.01 5.06
CA GLN A 179 -19.45 -13.34 4.41
C GLN A 179 -19.23 -13.78 2.96
N GLY A 180 -18.45 -13.02 2.19
CA GLY A 180 -18.08 -13.38 0.81
C GLY A 180 -17.38 -14.73 0.73
N PHE A 181 -16.37 -14.97 1.56
CA PHE A 181 -15.64 -16.24 1.61
C PHE A 181 -16.55 -17.44 1.91
N ASN A 182 -17.40 -17.34 2.95
CA ASN A 182 -18.31 -18.42 3.34
C ASN A 182 -19.31 -18.77 2.23
N GLN A 183 -19.66 -17.79 1.40
CA GLN A 183 -20.54 -17.95 0.25
C GLN A 183 -19.78 -18.22 -1.06
N LYS A 184 -18.47 -18.54 -0.97
CA LYS A 184 -17.58 -18.77 -2.13
C LYS A 184 -17.66 -17.64 -3.17
N TYR A 185 -17.77 -16.41 -2.68
CA TYR A 185 -17.91 -15.18 -3.47
C TYR A 185 -19.07 -15.22 -4.47
N TYR A 186 -20.13 -15.96 -4.14
CA TYR A 186 -21.37 -16.03 -4.93
C TYR A 186 -21.17 -16.50 -6.38
N GLY A 187 -20.09 -17.25 -6.63
CA GLY A 187 -19.70 -17.71 -7.98
C GLY A 187 -19.14 -16.62 -8.89
N TYR A 188 -18.96 -15.39 -8.41
CA TYR A 188 -18.54 -14.26 -9.25
C TYR A 188 -17.14 -14.44 -9.84
N VAL A 189 -16.23 -15.10 -9.12
CA VAL A 189 -14.85 -15.31 -9.58
C VAL A 189 -14.81 -16.16 -10.85
N SER A 190 -15.41 -17.36 -10.80
CA SER A 190 -15.48 -18.27 -11.94
C SER A 190 -16.35 -17.72 -13.06
N HIS A 191 -17.45 -17.04 -12.72
CA HIS A 191 -18.27 -16.34 -13.70
C HIS A 191 -17.48 -15.30 -14.52
N GLU A 192 -16.72 -14.43 -13.86
CA GLU A 192 -15.90 -13.42 -14.55
C GLU A 192 -14.68 -14.03 -15.25
N CYS A 193 -14.18 -15.17 -14.76
CA CYS A 193 -13.11 -15.91 -15.41
C CYS A 193 -13.53 -16.39 -16.80
N LYS A 194 -14.76 -16.88 -16.98
CA LYS A 194 -15.30 -17.27 -18.30
C LYS A 194 -15.18 -16.11 -19.32
N ARG A 195 -15.55 -14.90 -18.91
CA ARG A 195 -15.41 -13.68 -19.74
C ARG A 195 -13.95 -13.33 -19.98
N PHE A 196 -13.09 -13.44 -18.97
CA PHE A 196 -11.66 -13.16 -19.09
C PHE A 196 -10.98 -14.10 -20.09
N MET A 197 -11.25 -15.41 -20.01
CA MET A 197 -10.71 -16.39 -20.96
C MET A 197 -11.16 -16.09 -22.39
N TYR A 198 -12.43 -15.72 -22.59
CA TYR A 198 -12.92 -15.32 -23.92
C TYR A 198 -12.23 -14.07 -24.45
N LYS A 199 -11.97 -13.07 -23.59
CA LYS A 199 -11.25 -11.87 -24.01
C LYS A 199 -9.80 -12.16 -24.38
N LEU A 200 -9.11 -13.02 -23.64
CA LEU A 200 -7.77 -13.50 -24.00
C LEU A 200 -7.78 -14.28 -25.32
N LEU A 201 -8.81 -15.08 -25.60
CA LEU A 201 -8.93 -15.79 -26.87
C LEU A 201 -9.09 -14.84 -28.07
N VAL A 202 -9.82 -13.73 -27.91
CA VAL A 202 -10.15 -12.81 -29.00
C VAL A 202 -9.06 -11.76 -29.24
N ASP A 203 -8.52 -11.16 -28.17
CA ASP A 203 -7.48 -10.14 -28.26
C ASP A 203 -6.54 -10.19 -27.04
N PRO A 204 -5.54 -11.07 -27.05
CA PRO A 204 -4.62 -11.22 -25.91
C PRO A 204 -3.57 -10.12 -25.79
N LYS A 205 -3.54 -9.15 -26.73
CA LYS A 205 -2.45 -8.17 -26.83
C LYS A 205 -2.29 -7.33 -25.57
N ASP A 206 -3.39 -6.97 -24.92
CA ASP A 206 -3.39 -6.21 -23.68
C ASP A 206 -3.89 -7.06 -22.49
N HIS A 207 -3.19 -8.17 -22.25
CA HIS A 207 -3.47 -9.06 -21.12
C HIS A 207 -3.38 -8.36 -19.75
N PHE A 208 -2.64 -7.25 -19.64
CA PHE A 208 -2.60 -6.40 -18.45
C PHE A 208 -3.95 -5.73 -18.22
N ALA A 209 -4.47 -4.97 -19.20
CA ALA A 209 -5.77 -4.33 -19.05
C ALA A 209 -6.91 -5.35 -18.90
N LEU A 210 -6.83 -6.50 -19.57
CA LEU A 210 -7.81 -7.57 -19.39
C LEU A 210 -7.83 -8.12 -17.97
N THR A 211 -6.66 -8.27 -17.36
CA THR A 211 -6.50 -8.71 -15.97
C THR A 211 -7.00 -7.65 -14.97
N ASP A 212 -6.66 -6.38 -15.17
CA ASP A 212 -7.20 -5.27 -14.37
C ASP A 212 -8.73 -5.29 -14.40
N ARG A 213 -9.30 -5.53 -15.59
CA ARG A 213 -10.75 -5.60 -15.78
C ARG A 213 -11.37 -6.84 -15.16
N PHE A 214 -10.69 -7.97 -15.18
CA PHE A 214 -11.12 -9.18 -14.47
C PHE A 214 -11.25 -8.90 -12.96
N CYS A 215 -10.18 -8.42 -12.32
CA CYS A 215 -10.18 -8.09 -10.88
C CYS A 215 -11.19 -6.97 -10.56
N GLY A 216 -11.24 -5.94 -11.41
CA GLY A 216 -12.17 -4.80 -11.27
C GLY A 216 -13.64 -5.18 -11.36
N ARG A 217 -14.00 -6.20 -12.17
CA ARG A 217 -15.38 -6.67 -12.29
C ARG A 217 -15.81 -7.51 -11.10
N ILE A 218 -14.94 -8.39 -10.60
CA ILE A 218 -15.21 -9.19 -9.39
C ILE A 218 -15.39 -8.27 -8.20
N SER A 219 -14.42 -7.38 -7.96
CA SER A 219 -14.46 -6.43 -6.84
C SER A 219 -15.68 -5.49 -6.91
N ALA A 220 -16.05 -4.99 -8.08
CA ALA A 220 -17.25 -4.17 -8.25
C ALA A 220 -18.55 -4.94 -7.93
N ARG A 221 -18.67 -6.21 -8.35
CA ARG A 221 -19.81 -7.06 -7.96
C ARG A 221 -19.87 -7.30 -6.46
N LEU A 222 -18.75 -7.61 -5.83
CA LEU A 222 -18.69 -7.80 -4.38
C LEU A 222 -19.03 -6.51 -3.63
N GLY A 223 -18.55 -5.35 -4.11
CA GLY A 223 -18.78 -4.05 -3.48
C GLY A 223 -20.21 -3.52 -3.62
N TYR A 224 -20.78 -3.62 -4.83
CA TYR A 224 -22.02 -2.91 -5.20
C TYR A 224 -23.07 -3.79 -5.92
N GLY A 225 -22.83 -5.10 -6.07
CA GLY A 225 -23.77 -6.02 -6.70
C GLY A 225 -23.73 -6.03 -8.23
N SER A 226 -22.92 -5.18 -8.87
CA SER A 226 -22.86 -5.03 -10.31
C SER A 226 -21.42 -4.78 -10.80
N PRO A 227 -21.02 -5.30 -11.98
CA PRO A 227 -19.69 -5.07 -12.54
C PRO A 227 -19.59 -3.73 -13.30
N ALA A 228 -20.69 -2.95 -13.38
CA ALA A 228 -20.79 -1.77 -14.24
C ALA A 228 -19.72 -0.70 -13.92
N SER A 229 -19.36 -0.56 -12.65
CA SER A 229 -18.36 0.42 -12.21
C SER A 229 -16.92 -0.05 -12.38
N ALA A 230 -16.66 -1.30 -12.81
CA ALA A 230 -15.32 -1.86 -12.94
C ALA A 230 -14.38 -0.95 -13.74
N ALA A 231 -14.88 -0.36 -14.83
CA ALA A 231 -14.12 0.56 -15.66
C ALA A 231 -13.63 1.80 -14.91
N ALA A 232 -14.53 2.40 -14.15
CA ALA A 232 -14.26 3.58 -13.36
C ALA A 232 -13.32 3.23 -12.19
N HIS A 233 -13.49 2.06 -11.57
CA HIS A 233 -12.60 1.61 -10.49
C HIS A 233 -11.18 1.30 -10.97
N CYS A 234 -10.99 0.62 -12.11
CA CYS A 234 -9.66 0.38 -12.68
C CYS A 234 -8.94 1.70 -12.96
N LYS A 235 -9.64 2.66 -13.59
CA LYS A 235 -9.09 3.98 -13.86
C LYS A 235 -8.72 4.71 -12.56
N ASN A 236 -9.63 4.73 -11.59
CA ASN A 236 -9.41 5.37 -10.30
C ASN A 236 -8.20 4.77 -9.57
N ALA A 237 -8.10 3.44 -9.52
CA ALA A 237 -7.00 2.76 -8.88
C ALA A 237 -5.65 3.02 -9.59
N GLY A 238 -5.64 3.09 -10.93
CA GLY A 238 -4.46 3.41 -11.73
C GLY A 238 -3.98 4.86 -11.57
N GLU A 239 -4.88 5.78 -11.22
CA GLU A 239 -4.54 7.17 -10.84
C GLU A 239 -4.13 7.26 -9.36
N PHE A 240 -4.74 6.47 -8.48
CA PHE A 240 -4.50 6.48 -7.03
C PHE A 240 -3.10 5.98 -6.64
N ILE A 241 -2.69 4.82 -7.17
CA ILE A 241 -1.44 4.16 -6.77
C ILE A 241 -0.20 5.02 -7.02
N PRO A 242 0.01 5.60 -8.22
CA PRO A 242 1.15 6.50 -8.44
C PRO A 242 1.13 7.72 -7.53
N GLN A 243 -0.05 8.25 -7.18
CA GLN A 243 -0.16 9.42 -6.33
C GLN A 243 0.22 9.17 -4.87
N ILE A 244 -0.02 7.97 -4.34
CA ILE A 244 0.37 7.61 -2.96
C ILE A 244 1.76 6.98 -2.86
N SER A 245 2.44 6.80 -4.00
CA SER A 245 3.77 6.20 -4.05
C SER A 245 4.86 7.22 -3.67
N PRO A 246 6.02 6.76 -3.17
CA PRO A 246 7.18 7.64 -2.95
C PRO A 246 7.66 8.35 -4.22
N SER A 247 7.49 7.70 -5.38
CA SER A 247 7.74 8.24 -6.73
C SER A 247 6.63 9.17 -7.24
N GLY A 248 5.60 9.43 -6.43
CA GLY A 248 4.46 10.27 -6.76
C GLY A 248 4.74 11.78 -6.66
N PRO A 249 3.73 12.60 -6.29
CA PRO A 249 3.89 14.02 -6.05
C PRO A 249 5.05 14.33 -5.10
N ILE A 250 5.83 15.37 -5.41
CA ILE A 250 6.96 15.81 -4.57
C ILE A 250 6.54 16.14 -3.13
N THR A 251 5.26 16.45 -2.90
CA THR A 251 4.68 16.68 -1.57
C THR A 251 4.74 15.46 -0.67
N ASN A 252 4.79 14.23 -1.22
CA ASN A 252 4.96 13.02 -0.42
C ASN A 252 6.35 12.94 0.22
N LEU A 253 7.36 13.55 -0.41
CA LEU A 253 8.74 13.64 0.12
C LEU A 253 8.95 14.94 0.91
N LEU A 254 8.35 16.04 0.45
CA LEU A 254 8.49 17.38 1.02
C LEU A 254 7.11 17.97 1.33
N PRO A 255 6.47 17.56 2.46
CA PRO A 255 5.09 17.95 2.77
C PRO A 255 4.84 19.46 2.81
N PHE A 256 5.84 20.26 3.19
CA PHE A 256 5.71 21.73 3.24
C PHE A 256 5.41 22.35 1.87
N LEU A 257 5.76 21.69 0.75
CA LEU A 257 5.41 22.12 -0.60
C LEU A 257 3.90 22.00 -0.89
N GLY A 258 3.14 21.32 -0.04
CA GLY A 258 1.68 21.28 -0.08
C GLY A 258 1.02 22.61 0.34
N SER A 259 1.77 23.52 0.97
CA SER A 259 1.28 24.87 1.31
C SER A 259 1.31 25.84 0.13
N LEU A 260 1.96 25.45 -0.98
CA LEU A 260 2.07 26.29 -2.17
C LEU A 260 0.73 26.33 -2.93
N PRO A 261 0.39 27.44 -3.60
CA PRO A 261 -0.77 27.52 -4.47
C PRO A 261 -0.74 26.48 -5.60
N GLU A 262 -1.91 26.00 -6.04
CA GLU A 262 -2.02 24.95 -7.07
C GLU A 262 -1.31 25.29 -8.40
N TRP A 263 -1.26 26.58 -8.78
CA TRP A 263 -0.58 27.00 -10.01
C TRP A 263 0.94 26.83 -9.95
N LEU A 264 1.54 26.85 -8.75
CA LEU A 264 2.97 26.64 -8.54
C LEU A 264 3.28 25.15 -8.33
N ASN A 265 2.33 24.39 -7.79
CA ASN A 265 2.43 22.95 -7.62
C ASN A 265 1.21 22.22 -8.23
N PRO A 266 1.21 21.96 -9.56
CA PRO A 266 0.09 21.34 -10.25
C PRO A 266 -0.26 19.93 -9.76
N SER A 267 0.65 19.27 -9.01
CA SER A 267 0.37 17.96 -8.43
C SER A 267 -0.77 18.00 -7.39
N ILE A 268 -0.93 19.13 -6.69
CA ILE A 268 -2.01 19.34 -5.71
C ILE A 268 -3.37 19.32 -6.43
N ALA A 269 -3.49 20.03 -7.56
CA ALA A 269 -4.71 20.04 -8.37
C ALA A 269 -5.07 18.63 -8.88
N ARG A 270 -4.08 17.89 -9.42
CA ARG A 270 -4.30 16.50 -9.89
C ARG A 270 -4.74 15.56 -8.78
N VAL A 271 -4.16 15.71 -7.59
CA VAL A 271 -4.55 14.94 -6.39
C VAL A 271 -5.99 15.25 -5.99
N ARG A 272 -6.36 16.54 -5.95
CA ARG A 272 -7.71 17.00 -5.62
C ARG A 272 -8.74 16.51 -6.64
N GLU A 273 -8.49 16.70 -7.94
CA GLU A 273 -9.38 16.26 -9.01
C GLU A 273 -9.63 14.74 -9.01
N ARG A 274 -8.58 13.94 -8.75
CA ARG A 274 -8.72 12.48 -8.60
C ARG A 274 -9.62 12.15 -7.40
N ARG A 275 -9.41 12.81 -6.25
CA ARG A 275 -10.25 12.59 -5.05
C ARG A 275 -11.72 12.98 -5.27
N GLU A 276 -11.97 14.10 -5.95
CA GLU A 276 -13.34 14.54 -6.28
C GLU A 276 -14.06 13.52 -7.18
N LYS A 277 -13.35 12.96 -8.18
CA LYS A 277 -13.89 11.90 -9.05
C LYS A 277 -14.15 10.61 -8.27
N GLU A 278 -13.23 10.24 -7.40
CA GLU A 278 -13.33 9.06 -6.53
C GLU A 278 -14.52 9.15 -5.58
N GLU A 279 -14.65 10.27 -4.87
CA GLU A 279 -15.77 10.52 -3.94
C GLU A 279 -17.11 10.49 -4.68
N LYS A 280 -17.18 11.16 -5.85
CA LYS A 280 -18.38 11.15 -6.69
C LYS A 280 -18.74 9.73 -7.13
N LEU A 281 -17.76 8.93 -7.52
CA LEU A 281 -17.95 7.53 -7.90
C LEU A 281 -18.53 6.72 -6.74
N TRP A 282 -17.87 6.73 -5.58
CA TRP A 282 -18.26 5.89 -4.44
C TRP A 282 -19.60 6.32 -3.84
N LYS A 283 -19.83 7.62 -3.62
CA LYS A 283 -21.14 8.10 -3.15
C LYS A 283 -22.25 7.81 -4.14
N GLY A 284 -21.99 7.94 -5.44
CA GLY A 284 -22.93 7.61 -6.49
C GLY A 284 -23.35 6.15 -6.46
N LEU A 285 -22.39 5.23 -6.31
CA LEU A 285 -22.65 3.80 -6.24
C LEU A 285 -23.36 3.38 -4.94
N MET A 286 -23.00 3.98 -3.79
CA MET A 286 -23.75 3.77 -2.54
C MET A 286 -25.21 4.20 -2.68
N LYS A 287 -25.47 5.35 -3.30
CA LYS A 287 -26.82 5.83 -3.58
C LYS A 287 -27.57 4.88 -4.53
N GLN A 288 -26.89 4.35 -5.55
CA GLN A 288 -27.48 3.37 -6.45
C GLN A 288 -27.94 2.12 -5.71
N VAL A 289 -27.08 1.52 -4.90
CA VAL A 289 -27.43 0.33 -4.10
C VAL A 289 -28.62 0.62 -3.17
N ARG A 290 -28.65 1.81 -2.53
CA ARG A 290 -29.80 2.21 -1.71
C ARG A 290 -31.12 2.26 -2.51
N MET A 291 -31.11 2.85 -3.70
CA MET A 291 -32.30 2.90 -4.57
C MET A 291 -32.74 1.50 -5.02
N GLU A 292 -31.79 0.63 -5.34
CA GLU A 292 -32.06 -0.76 -5.71
C GLU A 292 -32.64 -1.57 -4.53
N MET A 293 -32.22 -1.27 -3.29
CA MET A 293 -32.79 -1.88 -2.09
C MET A 293 -34.24 -1.42 -1.87
N ASP A 294 -34.52 -0.14 -2.05
CA ASP A 294 -35.89 0.41 -1.93
C ASP A 294 -36.84 -0.17 -2.98
N GLN A 295 -36.30 -0.54 -4.15
CA GLN A 295 -37.02 -1.23 -5.23
C GLN A 295 -37.12 -2.76 -5.02
N GLY A 296 -36.44 -3.32 -4.02
CA GLY A 296 -36.40 -4.76 -3.77
C GLY A 296 -35.57 -5.58 -4.77
N ILE A 297 -34.67 -4.93 -5.52
CA ILE A 297 -33.88 -5.56 -6.59
C ILE A 297 -32.36 -5.58 -6.33
N ALA A 298 -31.88 -4.96 -5.24
CA ALA A 298 -30.44 -4.88 -4.94
C ALA A 298 -29.82 -6.28 -4.73
N PRO A 299 -28.79 -6.67 -5.50
CA PRO A 299 -28.03 -7.89 -5.24
C PRO A 299 -27.26 -7.84 -3.92
N ILE A 300 -26.83 -9.01 -3.43
CA ILE A 300 -25.93 -9.08 -2.28
C ILE A 300 -24.60 -8.38 -2.59
N SER A 301 -24.15 -7.52 -1.67
CA SER A 301 -22.94 -6.71 -1.83
C SER A 301 -22.48 -6.12 -0.50
N TYR A 302 -21.24 -5.64 -0.41
CA TYR A 302 -20.71 -4.98 0.78
C TYR A 302 -21.54 -3.74 1.16
N ALA A 303 -21.95 -2.95 0.17
CA ALA A 303 -22.82 -1.80 0.36
C ALA A 303 -24.19 -2.21 0.92
N ARG A 304 -24.80 -3.27 0.37
CA ARG A 304 -26.07 -3.80 0.87
C ARG A 304 -25.95 -4.30 2.31
N THR A 305 -24.91 -5.07 2.63
CA THR A 305 -24.65 -5.55 4.00
C THR A 305 -24.51 -4.39 4.99
N TYR A 306 -23.85 -3.29 4.60
CA TYR A 306 -23.78 -2.09 5.43
C TYR A 306 -25.17 -1.51 5.73
N PHE A 307 -26.00 -1.31 4.69
CA PHE A 307 -27.33 -0.71 4.83
C PHE A 307 -28.30 -1.59 5.64
N GLU A 308 -28.35 -2.91 5.37
CA GLU A 308 -29.19 -3.85 6.12
C GLU A 308 -28.84 -3.83 7.61
N ARG A 309 -27.54 -3.82 7.94
CA ARG A 309 -27.10 -3.73 9.33
C ARG A 309 -27.44 -2.38 9.97
N LYS A 310 -27.28 -1.28 9.23
CA LYS A 310 -27.63 0.06 9.69
C LYS A 310 -29.12 0.17 10.03
N GLU A 311 -30.00 -0.41 9.20
CA GLU A 311 -31.44 -0.48 9.46
C GLU A 311 -31.74 -1.31 10.71
N ALA A 312 -31.11 -2.47 10.87
CA ALA A 312 -31.26 -3.32 12.05
C ALA A 312 -30.78 -2.65 13.36
N GLU A 313 -29.77 -1.74 13.29
CA GLU A 313 -29.22 -1.00 14.43
C GLU A 313 -29.94 0.35 14.69
N GLY A 314 -31.08 0.62 14.04
CA GLY A 314 -31.89 1.81 14.29
C GLY A 314 -31.57 3.04 13.44
N GLY A 315 -30.80 2.87 12.36
CA GLY A 315 -30.74 3.81 11.24
C GLY A 315 -29.73 4.96 11.32
N ASN A 316 -29.03 5.17 12.43
CA ASN A 316 -28.13 6.32 12.57
C ASN A 316 -26.69 6.03 12.15
N ARG A 317 -26.11 4.92 12.61
CA ARG A 317 -24.74 4.47 12.29
C ARG A 317 -24.71 2.95 12.27
N SER A 318 -23.74 2.40 11.52
CA SER A 318 -23.41 0.98 11.54
C SER A 318 -21.91 0.84 11.66
N PHE A 319 -21.44 -0.16 12.40
CA PHE A 319 -20.02 -0.35 12.75
C PHE A 319 -19.34 0.81 13.49
N GLY A 320 -20.07 1.88 13.83
CA GLY A 320 -19.52 3.09 14.46
C GLY A 320 -19.30 4.28 13.52
N PHE A 321 -19.59 4.13 12.22
CA PHE A 321 -19.40 5.18 11.21
C PHE A 321 -20.67 5.50 10.41
N ASP A 322 -20.69 6.66 9.75
CA ASP A 322 -21.82 7.19 8.98
C ASP A 322 -21.77 6.80 7.48
N ASP A 323 -22.73 7.27 6.69
CA ASP A 323 -22.82 6.95 5.25
C ASP A 323 -21.64 7.52 4.45
N HIS A 324 -21.03 8.60 4.93
CA HIS A 324 -19.86 9.19 4.26
C HIS A 324 -18.67 8.25 4.41
N GLU A 325 -18.32 7.87 5.64
CA GLU A 325 -17.25 6.89 5.90
C GLU A 325 -17.57 5.52 5.28
N ALA A 326 -18.84 5.11 5.20
CA ALA A 326 -19.24 3.85 4.57
C ALA A 326 -18.92 3.82 3.07
N ALA A 327 -19.14 4.93 2.35
CA ALA A 327 -18.79 5.02 0.92
C ALA A 327 -17.29 4.79 0.69
N TYR A 328 -16.47 5.32 1.59
CA TYR A 328 -15.02 5.12 1.61
C TYR A 328 -14.64 3.69 2.02
N ALA A 329 -15.27 3.13 3.04
CA ALA A 329 -15.01 1.77 3.51
C ALA A 329 -15.30 0.72 2.42
N VAL A 330 -16.42 0.85 1.69
CA VAL A 330 -16.76 -0.02 0.55
C VAL A 330 -15.85 0.27 -0.64
N GLY A 331 -15.75 1.54 -1.04
CA GLY A 331 -14.99 1.96 -2.21
C GLY A 331 -13.52 1.55 -2.14
N MET A 332 -12.91 1.64 -0.96
CA MET A 332 -11.54 1.19 -0.74
C MET A 332 -11.36 -0.31 -0.84
N LEU A 333 -12.29 -1.12 -0.31
CA LEU A 333 -12.23 -2.58 -0.48
C LEU A 333 -12.29 -2.98 -1.97
N VAL A 334 -13.08 -2.26 -2.77
CA VAL A 334 -13.15 -2.48 -4.22
C VAL A 334 -11.85 -2.06 -4.89
N THR A 335 -11.35 -0.85 -4.59
CA THR A 335 -10.16 -0.29 -5.24
C THR A 335 -8.89 -1.07 -4.94
N VAL A 336 -8.68 -1.54 -3.69
CA VAL A 336 -7.47 -2.30 -3.35
C VAL A 336 -7.41 -3.66 -4.05
N ALA A 337 -8.56 -4.30 -4.31
CA ALA A 337 -8.64 -5.64 -4.90
C ALA A 337 -8.30 -5.69 -6.41
N ILE A 338 -7.98 -4.57 -7.05
CA ILE A 338 -7.69 -4.54 -8.49
C ILE A 338 -6.21 -4.84 -8.74
N PHE A 339 -5.33 -3.85 -8.53
CA PHE A 339 -3.91 -4.00 -8.86
C PHE A 339 -3.15 -4.90 -7.88
N THR A 340 -3.62 -5.07 -6.64
CA THR A 340 -2.94 -5.95 -5.66
C THR A 340 -3.13 -7.43 -5.98
N ILE A 341 -4.20 -7.79 -6.70
CA ILE A 341 -4.44 -9.15 -7.23
C ILE A 341 -3.89 -9.24 -8.67
N GLY A 342 -4.09 -8.20 -9.48
CA GLY A 342 -3.53 -8.10 -10.83
C GLY A 342 -2.01 -8.23 -10.86
N GLY A 343 -1.28 -7.61 -9.92
CA GLY A 343 0.18 -7.69 -9.80
C GLY A 343 0.73 -9.13 -9.78
N PRO A 344 0.31 -9.97 -8.82
CA PRO A 344 0.63 -11.40 -8.82
C PRO A 344 0.22 -12.14 -10.10
N LEU A 345 -0.90 -11.79 -10.73
CA LEU A 345 -1.35 -12.40 -11.98
C LEU A 345 -0.46 -12.00 -13.18
N TYR A 346 0.03 -10.75 -13.25
CA TYR A 346 1.07 -10.34 -14.20
C TYR A 346 2.35 -11.11 -14.00
N CYS A 347 2.75 -11.27 -12.73
CA CYS A 347 3.91 -12.08 -12.38
C CYS A 347 3.71 -13.55 -12.76
N PHE A 348 2.49 -14.07 -12.70
CA PHE A 348 2.20 -15.43 -13.13
C PHE A 348 2.35 -15.59 -14.64
N PHE A 349 1.84 -14.66 -15.46
CA PHE A 349 2.14 -14.64 -16.89
C PHE A 349 3.64 -14.63 -17.16
N LEU A 350 4.38 -13.74 -16.49
CA LEU A 350 5.82 -13.61 -16.61
C LEU A 350 6.54 -14.92 -16.26
N ALA A 351 6.19 -15.53 -15.13
CA ALA A 351 6.78 -16.78 -14.66
C ALA A 351 6.48 -17.94 -15.61
N MET A 352 5.24 -18.09 -16.09
CA MET A 352 4.88 -19.18 -16.99
C MET A 352 5.54 -19.08 -18.36
N VAL A 353 5.79 -17.85 -18.86
CA VAL A 353 6.58 -17.64 -20.08
C VAL A 353 8.04 -18.01 -19.83
N LEU A 354 8.65 -17.52 -18.74
CA LEU A 354 10.07 -17.75 -18.43
C LEU A 354 10.39 -19.18 -17.98
N HIS A 355 9.40 -19.92 -17.47
CA HIS A 355 9.54 -21.26 -16.89
C HIS A 355 8.54 -22.25 -17.52
N PRO A 356 8.72 -22.63 -18.80
CA PRO A 356 7.82 -23.56 -19.50
C PRO A 356 7.64 -24.89 -18.79
N GLU A 357 8.65 -25.35 -18.04
CA GLU A 357 8.59 -26.57 -17.23
C GLU A 357 7.52 -26.50 -16.13
N TRP A 358 7.31 -25.33 -15.54
CA TRP A 358 6.26 -25.12 -14.54
C TRP A 358 4.90 -24.89 -15.19
N GLN A 359 4.87 -24.26 -16.36
CA GLN A 359 3.66 -24.17 -17.18
C GLN A 359 3.12 -25.57 -17.51
N GLU A 360 3.99 -26.51 -17.88
CA GLU A 360 3.60 -27.89 -18.18
C GLU A 360 3.14 -28.67 -16.93
N LYS A 361 3.82 -28.51 -15.79
CA LYS A 361 3.38 -29.14 -14.53
C LYS A 361 1.99 -28.68 -14.09
N VAL A 362 1.72 -27.37 -14.17
CA VAL A 362 0.40 -26.80 -13.85
C VAL A 362 -0.64 -27.27 -14.87
N ARG A 363 -0.29 -27.34 -16.16
CA ARG A 363 -1.17 -27.85 -17.22
C ARG A 363 -1.57 -29.30 -16.98
N LYS A 364 -0.62 -30.15 -16.63
CA LYS A 364 -0.90 -31.56 -16.31
C LYS A 364 -1.88 -31.69 -15.14
N GLU A 365 -1.65 -30.97 -14.05
CA GLU A 365 -2.57 -30.94 -12.91
C GLU A 365 -3.97 -30.45 -13.31
N TYR A 366 -4.04 -29.40 -14.13
CA TYR A 366 -5.31 -28.89 -14.66
C TYR A 366 -6.06 -29.94 -15.47
N ASP A 367 -5.38 -30.62 -16.41
CA ASP A 367 -6.01 -31.60 -17.28
C ASP A 367 -6.51 -32.84 -16.49
N GLU A 368 -5.77 -33.25 -15.46
CA GLU A 368 -6.12 -34.38 -14.59
C GLU A 368 -7.31 -34.08 -13.66
N VAL A 369 -7.39 -32.85 -13.12
CA VAL A 369 -8.36 -32.50 -12.06
C VAL A 369 -9.59 -31.77 -12.60
N ILE A 370 -9.40 -30.88 -13.58
CA ILE A 370 -10.41 -29.93 -14.05
C ILE A 370 -10.97 -30.35 -15.41
N GLY A 371 -10.09 -30.70 -16.34
CA GLY A 371 -10.47 -31.08 -17.71
C GLY A 371 -11.09 -29.92 -18.51
N ASP A 372 -12.39 -30.01 -18.80
CA ASP A 372 -13.09 -29.14 -19.76
C ASP A 372 -14.09 -28.14 -19.15
N ARG A 373 -13.92 -27.80 -17.86
CA ARG A 373 -14.65 -26.70 -17.20
C ARG A 373 -13.69 -25.61 -16.72
N VAL A 374 -14.24 -24.46 -16.30
CA VAL A 374 -13.49 -23.43 -15.58
C VAL A 374 -13.20 -23.91 -14.15
N ILE A 375 -12.08 -23.45 -13.57
CA ILE A 375 -11.76 -23.71 -12.16
C ILE A 375 -12.79 -23.05 -11.24
N GLU A 376 -13.16 -23.77 -10.19
CA GLU A 376 -13.96 -23.28 -9.08
C GLU A 376 -13.10 -23.14 -7.83
N VAL A 377 -13.47 -22.23 -6.92
CA VAL A 377 -12.73 -22.01 -5.67
C VAL A 377 -12.64 -23.30 -4.83
N SER A 378 -13.63 -24.18 -4.91
CA SER A 378 -13.64 -25.47 -4.21
C SER A 378 -12.65 -26.49 -4.74
N ASP A 379 -12.03 -26.26 -5.91
CA ASP A 379 -11.03 -27.17 -6.48
C ASP A 379 -9.66 -27.02 -5.80
N ALA A 380 -9.45 -25.95 -5.03
CA ALA A 380 -8.18 -25.62 -4.41
C ALA A 380 -7.47 -26.80 -3.72
N PRO A 381 -8.17 -27.71 -2.98
CA PRO A 381 -7.50 -28.83 -2.33
C PRO A 381 -6.82 -29.82 -3.27
N ASN A 382 -7.28 -29.89 -4.52
CA ASN A 382 -6.75 -30.80 -5.53
C ASN A 382 -5.78 -30.10 -6.50
N LEU A 383 -5.42 -28.84 -6.24
CA LEU A 383 -4.55 -28.04 -7.08
C LEU A 383 -3.25 -27.57 -6.35
N PRO A 384 -2.50 -28.46 -5.68
CA PRO A 384 -1.27 -28.07 -4.96
C PRO A 384 -0.19 -27.47 -5.86
N VAL A 385 0.00 -27.97 -7.09
CA VAL A 385 1.04 -27.48 -8.03
C VAL A 385 0.72 -26.05 -8.47
N LEU A 386 -0.53 -25.78 -8.83
CA LEU A 386 -1.00 -24.44 -9.15
C LEU A 386 -0.85 -23.49 -7.95
N ARG A 387 -1.28 -23.90 -6.74
CA ARG A 387 -1.13 -23.08 -5.53
C ARG A 387 0.34 -22.79 -5.22
N ALA A 388 1.24 -23.75 -5.44
CA ALA A 388 2.67 -23.56 -5.30
C ALA A 388 3.21 -22.53 -6.30
N ALA A 389 2.82 -22.63 -7.57
CA ALA A 389 3.23 -21.68 -8.61
C ALA A 389 2.75 -20.25 -8.31
N ILE A 390 1.50 -20.10 -7.85
CA ILE A 390 0.92 -18.80 -7.44
C ILE A 390 1.69 -18.24 -6.24
N LYS A 391 1.85 -19.03 -5.18
CA LYS A 391 2.55 -18.59 -3.96
C LYS A 391 4.00 -18.21 -4.26
N GLU A 392 4.65 -18.94 -5.16
CA GLU A 392 6.00 -18.60 -5.60
C GLU A 392 6.04 -17.30 -6.40
N CYS A 393 5.03 -16.96 -7.20
CA CYS A 393 4.98 -15.65 -7.87
C CYS A 393 5.00 -14.51 -6.84
N VAL A 394 4.19 -14.62 -5.79
CA VAL A 394 4.10 -13.62 -4.71
C VAL A 394 5.43 -13.51 -3.94
N ARG A 395 6.13 -14.62 -3.69
CA ARG A 395 7.45 -14.61 -3.03
C ARG A 395 8.55 -14.10 -3.96
N TRP A 396 8.57 -14.57 -5.20
CA TRP A 396 9.64 -14.29 -6.16
C TRP A 396 9.65 -12.82 -6.55
N ARG A 397 8.47 -12.21 -6.75
CA ARG A 397 8.29 -10.80 -7.06
C ARG A 397 7.18 -10.21 -6.18
N PRO A 398 7.54 -9.79 -4.95
CA PRO A 398 6.61 -9.18 -4.02
C PRO A 398 5.84 -8.00 -4.61
N PRO A 399 4.50 -7.96 -4.52
CA PRO A 399 3.73 -6.80 -4.95
C PRO A 399 4.00 -5.54 -4.13
N VAL A 400 4.48 -5.66 -2.89
CA VAL A 400 4.79 -4.51 -2.01
C VAL A 400 6.19 -4.71 -1.40
N PRO A 401 7.27 -4.59 -2.19
CA PRO A 401 8.60 -5.08 -1.82
C PRO A 401 9.24 -4.35 -0.63
N LEU A 402 8.80 -3.12 -0.33
CA LEU A 402 9.23 -2.33 0.84
C LEU A 402 8.25 -2.43 2.03
N GLY A 403 7.14 -3.15 1.87
CA GLY A 403 6.03 -3.15 2.81
C GLY A 403 5.28 -1.81 2.87
N VAL A 404 4.19 -1.79 3.64
CA VAL A 404 3.42 -0.55 3.90
C VAL A 404 3.89 0.07 5.22
N PRO A 405 4.34 1.34 5.23
CA PRO A 405 5.00 1.98 6.39
C PRO A 405 4.12 2.05 7.65
N ARG A 406 4.69 1.83 8.83
CA ARG A 406 4.04 1.99 10.15
C ARG A 406 4.59 3.21 10.86
N LEU A 407 3.76 3.93 11.60
CA LEU A 407 4.22 4.99 12.49
C LEU A 407 4.30 4.45 13.92
N LEU A 408 5.44 4.64 14.57
CA LEU A 408 5.63 4.33 15.99
C LEU A 408 5.01 5.41 16.87
N GLU A 409 4.04 5.04 17.71
CA GLU A 409 3.21 5.99 18.48
C GLU A 409 3.84 6.43 19.82
N GLU A 410 4.75 5.62 20.35
CA GLU A 410 5.40 5.79 21.65
C GLU A 410 6.87 5.42 21.53
N ASP A 411 7.72 6.07 22.32
CA ASP A 411 9.12 5.66 22.46
C ASP A 411 9.19 4.20 22.92
N ASP A 412 10.12 3.44 22.33
CA ASP A 412 10.29 2.03 22.64
C ASP A 412 11.76 1.65 22.68
N GLU A 413 12.03 0.50 23.31
CA GLU A 413 13.32 -0.15 23.30
C GLU A 413 13.21 -1.54 22.68
N TRP A 414 14.13 -1.86 21.78
CA TRP A 414 14.29 -3.22 21.26
C TRP A 414 15.78 -3.60 21.25
N ASN A 415 16.13 -4.65 21.99
CA ASN A 415 17.48 -5.22 22.03
C ASN A 415 18.59 -4.19 22.36
N GLY A 416 18.34 -3.31 23.33
CA GLY A 416 19.27 -2.22 23.72
C GLY A 416 19.29 -1.02 22.76
N TYR A 417 18.47 -1.04 21.69
CA TYR A 417 18.28 0.09 20.80
C TYR A 417 17.05 0.90 21.17
N TYR A 418 17.19 2.23 21.10
CA TYR A 418 16.11 3.19 21.22
C TYR A 418 15.42 3.40 19.88
N LEU A 419 14.09 3.30 19.89
CA LEU A 419 13.22 3.57 18.76
C LEU A 419 12.32 4.75 19.15
N PRO A 420 12.57 5.97 18.61
CA PRO A 420 11.83 7.15 19.00
C PRO A 420 10.40 7.15 18.45
N LYS A 421 9.47 7.69 19.23
CA LYS A 421 8.13 8.06 18.76
C LYS A 421 8.22 8.88 17.47
N GLY A 422 7.35 8.57 16.52
CA GLY A 422 7.32 9.19 15.21
C GLY A 422 8.27 8.54 14.19
N ALA A 423 9.08 7.55 14.58
CA ALA A 423 9.83 6.75 13.62
C ALA A 423 8.89 5.97 12.69
N VAL A 424 9.27 5.89 11.41
CA VAL A 424 8.53 5.18 10.37
C VAL A 424 9.15 3.81 10.16
N ILE A 425 8.41 2.75 10.47
CA ILE A 425 8.89 1.37 10.45
C ILE A 425 8.42 0.66 9.18
N HIS A 426 9.34 0.00 8.50
CA HIS A 426 9.10 -0.74 7.25
C HIS A 426 9.49 -2.20 7.43
N ALA A 427 8.60 -3.14 7.12
CA ALA A 427 8.96 -4.54 6.96
C ALA A 427 9.32 -4.76 5.49
N VAL A 428 10.60 -4.95 5.20
CA VAL A 428 11.13 -5.05 3.83
C VAL A 428 10.79 -6.43 3.27
N ASP A 429 9.64 -6.53 2.62
CA ASP A 429 9.13 -7.81 2.14
C ASP A 429 10.08 -8.53 1.18
N LEU A 430 10.82 -7.77 0.35
CA LEU A 430 11.85 -8.35 -0.52
C LEU A 430 12.97 -9.00 0.29
N ALA A 431 13.38 -8.43 1.42
CA ALA A 431 14.40 -9.03 2.27
C ALA A 431 13.87 -10.32 2.93
N LEU A 432 12.62 -10.31 3.42
CA LEU A 432 11.95 -11.50 3.95
C LEU A 432 11.86 -12.61 2.91
N ALA A 433 11.47 -12.27 1.68
CA ALA A 433 11.36 -13.16 0.52
C ALA A 433 12.69 -13.74 0.03
N ARG A 434 13.82 -13.25 0.56
CA ARG A 434 15.20 -13.64 0.22
C ARG A 434 15.97 -14.17 1.43
N ASN A 435 15.29 -14.51 2.53
CA ASN A 435 15.91 -15.19 3.65
C ASN A 435 16.54 -16.52 3.17
N PRO A 436 17.87 -16.69 3.24
CA PRO A 436 18.55 -17.87 2.73
C PRO A 436 18.20 -19.16 3.49
N GLU A 437 17.76 -19.06 4.75
CA GLU A 437 17.35 -20.20 5.56
C GLU A 437 16.01 -20.78 5.12
N LEU A 438 15.06 -19.92 4.71
CA LEU A 438 13.73 -20.34 4.26
C LEU A 438 13.68 -20.54 2.74
N TYR A 439 14.45 -19.75 2.00
CA TYR A 439 14.39 -19.68 0.54
C TYR A 439 15.78 -19.91 -0.08
N PRO A 440 16.31 -21.14 -0.04
CA PRO A 440 17.51 -21.47 -0.83
C PRO A 440 17.28 -21.11 -2.31
N ASP A 441 18.30 -20.50 -2.93
CA ASP A 441 18.26 -19.99 -4.31
C ASP A 441 17.03 -19.10 -4.56
N ALA A 442 16.93 -18.04 -3.76
CA ALA A 442 15.71 -17.22 -3.67
C ALA A 442 15.41 -16.37 -4.92
N GLU A 443 16.42 -16.11 -5.77
CA GLU A 443 16.25 -15.34 -7.01
C GLU A 443 15.64 -16.16 -8.15
N THR A 444 15.71 -17.48 -8.07
CA THR A 444 15.08 -18.38 -9.04
C THR A 444 13.62 -18.63 -8.68
N PHE A 445 12.74 -18.65 -9.68
CA PHE A 445 11.35 -19.07 -9.52
C PHE A 445 11.31 -20.59 -9.31
N LYS A 446 11.02 -21.03 -8.08
CA LYS A 446 11.06 -22.44 -7.69
C LYS A 446 9.82 -22.87 -6.88
N PRO A 447 8.67 -23.11 -7.52
CA PRO A 447 7.47 -23.60 -6.85
C PRO A 447 7.66 -24.92 -6.07
N GLU A 448 8.66 -25.74 -6.43
CA GLU A 448 8.98 -26.98 -5.72
C GLU A 448 9.26 -26.77 -4.22
N ARG A 449 9.71 -25.57 -3.82
CA ARG A 449 9.96 -25.26 -2.41
C ARG A 449 8.74 -25.40 -1.51
N TRP A 450 7.55 -25.36 -2.10
CA TRP A 450 6.28 -25.50 -1.41
C TRP A 450 5.71 -26.93 -1.46
N LEU A 451 6.31 -27.82 -2.25
CA LEU A 451 5.80 -29.15 -2.59
C LEU A 451 6.70 -30.31 -2.11
N GLU A 452 7.98 -30.03 -1.84
CA GLU A 452 9.01 -31.04 -1.56
C GLU A 452 9.52 -30.93 -0.12
N LYS A 453 9.62 -32.07 0.58
CA LYS A 453 9.95 -32.17 2.03
C LYS A 453 11.33 -31.65 2.38
N GLU A 454 12.21 -31.61 1.39
CA GLU A 454 13.59 -31.15 1.48
C GLU A 454 13.67 -29.64 1.74
N TYR A 455 12.62 -28.88 1.42
CA TYR A 455 12.58 -27.44 1.63
C TYR A 455 11.93 -27.07 2.97
N PRO A 456 12.50 -26.11 3.74
CA PRO A 456 11.93 -25.64 5.01
C PRO A 456 10.53 -25.05 4.93
N THR A 457 10.08 -24.70 3.72
CA THR A 457 8.78 -24.07 3.47
C THR A 457 7.65 -25.07 3.20
N TYR A 458 7.98 -26.35 3.08
CA TYR A 458 7.02 -27.44 2.90
C TYR A 458 6.12 -27.63 4.13
N LYS A 459 4.83 -27.92 3.89
CA LYS A 459 3.84 -28.21 4.94
C LYS A 459 2.82 -29.24 4.43
N GLU A 460 2.34 -30.10 5.33
CA GLU A 460 1.25 -31.06 5.08
C GLU A 460 -0.03 -30.68 5.85
N PRO A 461 -1.23 -31.07 5.38
CA PRO A 461 -1.46 -31.85 4.15
C PRO A 461 -1.40 -30.99 2.89
N LEU A 462 -0.98 -31.57 1.76
CA LEU A 462 -1.02 -30.90 0.46
C LEU A 462 -2.45 -30.64 -0.04
N THR A 463 -3.48 -31.17 0.61
CA THR A 463 -4.87 -30.75 0.37
C THR A 463 -5.16 -29.36 0.95
N GLU A 464 -4.36 -28.88 1.90
CA GLU A 464 -4.48 -27.54 2.48
C GLU A 464 -3.35 -26.62 2.03
N HIS A 465 -2.12 -27.12 1.99
CA HIS A 465 -0.92 -26.34 1.68
C HIS A 465 -0.42 -26.59 0.25
N PRO A 466 0.27 -25.61 -0.37
CA PRO A 466 0.52 -24.26 0.15
C PRO A 466 -0.70 -23.32 0.10
N ARG A 467 -0.72 -22.34 1.01
CA ARG A 467 -1.63 -21.19 1.04
C ARG A 467 -0.84 -19.89 1.04
N LEU A 468 -1.41 -18.82 0.49
CA LEU A 468 -1.00 -17.44 0.74
C LEU A 468 -1.29 -17.05 2.20
N MET A 469 -2.30 -17.65 2.86
CA MET A 469 -2.53 -17.43 4.28
C MET A 469 -1.25 -17.61 5.12
N GLY A 470 -0.87 -16.57 5.85
CA GLY A 470 0.38 -16.52 6.63
C GLY A 470 1.65 -16.17 5.84
N HIS A 471 1.55 -15.84 4.55
CA HIS A 471 2.68 -15.37 3.74
C HIS A 471 3.07 -13.93 4.10
N HIS A 472 4.37 -13.67 4.25
CA HIS A 472 4.91 -12.37 4.71
C HIS A 472 4.46 -11.17 3.84
N GLY A 473 4.28 -11.38 2.54
CA GLY A 473 3.80 -10.35 1.59
C GLY A 473 2.38 -9.84 1.84
N PHE A 474 1.58 -10.50 2.70
CA PHE A 474 0.27 -10.01 3.12
C PHE A 474 0.34 -9.22 4.44
N GLY A 475 1.55 -8.93 4.94
CA GLY A 475 1.81 -8.20 6.16
C GLY A 475 1.65 -9.06 7.42
N MET A 476 1.77 -8.41 8.58
CA MET A 476 1.76 -9.07 9.89
C MET A 476 1.10 -8.21 10.98
N GLY A 477 0.72 -8.87 12.07
CA GLY A 477 0.07 -8.26 13.22
C GLY A 477 -1.30 -7.68 12.90
N ARG A 478 -1.66 -6.55 13.52
CA ARG A 478 -3.01 -5.96 13.40
C ARG A 478 -3.35 -5.46 11.99
N ARG A 479 -2.36 -5.20 11.13
CA ARG A 479 -2.57 -4.73 9.75
C ARG A 479 -2.32 -5.79 8.67
N MET A 480 -2.41 -7.08 9.01
CA MET A 480 -2.46 -8.13 7.99
C MET A 480 -3.56 -7.83 6.97
N CYS A 481 -3.30 -8.11 5.69
CA CYS A 481 -4.26 -7.92 4.62
C CYS A 481 -5.58 -8.64 4.94
N PRO A 482 -6.74 -7.95 4.90
CA PRO A 482 -8.02 -8.62 5.12
C PRO A 482 -8.50 -9.38 3.88
N GLY A 483 -8.02 -9.05 2.69
CA GLY A 483 -8.46 -9.62 1.41
C GLY A 483 -7.62 -10.80 0.92
N ILE A 484 -6.95 -11.51 1.82
CA ILE A 484 -6.04 -12.60 1.44
C ILE A 484 -6.78 -13.78 0.82
N GLU A 485 -7.95 -14.16 1.35
CA GLU A 485 -8.73 -15.28 0.81
C GLU A 485 -9.36 -14.95 -0.54
N VAL A 486 -9.73 -13.68 -0.81
CA VAL A 486 -10.26 -13.28 -2.13
C VAL A 486 -9.13 -13.24 -3.16
N THR A 487 -7.93 -12.80 -2.74
CA THR A 487 -6.72 -12.87 -3.56
C THR A 487 -6.39 -14.31 -3.96
N GLU A 488 -6.43 -15.24 -3.00
CA GLU A 488 -6.22 -16.68 -3.29
C GLU A 488 -7.25 -17.22 -4.28
N ALA A 489 -8.53 -16.89 -4.09
CA ALA A 489 -9.61 -17.36 -4.95
C ALA A 489 -9.48 -16.86 -6.39
N GLU A 490 -9.24 -15.55 -6.58
CA GLU A 490 -9.08 -14.95 -7.90
C GLU A 490 -7.84 -15.51 -8.62
N LEU A 491 -6.70 -15.61 -7.93
CA LEU A 491 -5.48 -16.15 -8.53
C LEU A 491 -5.61 -17.63 -8.88
N LEU A 492 -6.20 -18.44 -8.00
CA LEU A 492 -6.42 -19.87 -8.28
C LEU A 492 -7.24 -20.05 -9.56
N VAL A 493 -8.39 -19.36 -9.64
CA VAL A 493 -9.32 -19.52 -10.75
C VAL A 493 -8.72 -18.97 -12.05
N ALA A 494 -8.11 -17.78 -12.01
CA ALA A 494 -7.54 -17.15 -13.20
C ALA A 494 -6.29 -17.89 -13.69
N CYS A 495 -5.26 -18.05 -12.84
CA CYS A 495 -3.97 -18.62 -13.24
C CYS A 495 -4.11 -20.04 -13.80
N GLY A 496 -4.87 -20.90 -13.13
CA GLY A 496 -5.06 -22.27 -13.60
C GLY A 496 -5.89 -22.32 -14.88
N SER A 497 -6.95 -21.51 -15.02
CA SER A 497 -7.73 -21.45 -16.26
C SER A 497 -6.92 -20.93 -17.43
N ILE A 498 -6.00 -19.97 -17.20
CA ILE A 498 -5.06 -19.49 -18.22
C ILE A 498 -4.22 -20.66 -18.75
N VAL A 499 -3.53 -21.40 -17.89
CA VAL A 499 -2.66 -22.51 -18.31
C VAL A 499 -3.46 -23.67 -18.91
N GLY A 500 -4.67 -23.91 -18.37
CA GLY A 500 -5.59 -24.92 -18.89
C GLY A 500 -6.09 -24.62 -20.30
N CYS A 501 -6.21 -23.35 -20.68
CA CYS A 501 -6.75 -22.92 -21.98
C CYS A 501 -5.68 -22.53 -23.00
N PHE A 502 -4.56 -21.98 -22.53
CA PHE A 502 -3.55 -21.32 -23.36
C PHE A 502 -2.15 -21.90 -23.15
N GLU A 503 -1.35 -21.81 -24.20
CA GLU A 503 0.09 -21.92 -24.19
C GLU A 503 0.66 -20.50 -24.20
N LEU A 504 1.48 -20.18 -23.21
CA LEU A 504 2.12 -18.88 -23.05
C LEU A 504 3.56 -18.98 -23.54
N LEU A 505 3.89 -18.24 -24.60
CA LEU A 505 5.18 -18.30 -25.27
C LEU A 505 5.81 -16.91 -25.36
N PRO A 506 7.15 -16.79 -25.38
CA PRO A 506 7.79 -15.52 -25.74
C PRO A 506 7.40 -15.14 -27.18
N GLU A 507 7.23 -13.85 -27.45
CA GLU A 507 7.19 -13.37 -28.83
C GLU A 507 8.51 -13.70 -29.54
N LYS A 508 8.48 -13.75 -30.87
CA LYS A 508 9.69 -13.94 -31.68
C LYS A 508 10.10 -12.64 -32.34
N ASP A 509 11.40 -12.36 -32.38
CA ASP A 509 11.95 -11.24 -33.13
C ASP A 509 11.89 -11.48 -34.65
N ALA A 510 12.38 -10.52 -35.44
CA ALA A 510 12.40 -10.62 -36.91
C ALA A 510 13.25 -11.79 -37.44
N ASN A 511 14.16 -12.35 -36.62
CA ASN A 511 15.00 -13.50 -36.95
C ASN A 511 14.43 -14.83 -36.41
N GLY A 512 13.24 -14.81 -35.79
CA GLY A 512 12.60 -15.98 -35.20
C GLY A 512 13.12 -16.37 -33.81
N GLN A 513 13.98 -15.56 -33.19
CA GLN A 513 14.51 -15.82 -31.85
C GLN A 513 13.51 -15.39 -30.76
N PRO A 514 13.40 -16.14 -29.65
CA PRO A 514 12.50 -15.78 -28.55
C PRO A 514 12.94 -14.48 -27.87
N MET A 515 12.02 -13.52 -27.75
CA MET A 515 12.17 -12.29 -26.98
C MET A 515 11.62 -12.53 -25.57
N TRP A 516 12.52 -12.87 -24.65
CA TRP A 516 12.16 -13.10 -23.26
C TRP A 516 11.85 -11.78 -22.53
N PRO A 517 10.74 -11.70 -21.78
CA PRO A 517 10.46 -10.52 -20.96
C PRO A 517 11.50 -10.37 -19.84
N ASP A 518 11.87 -9.12 -19.53
CA ASP A 518 12.80 -8.85 -18.43
C ASP A 518 12.11 -9.07 -17.07
N SER A 519 12.64 -10.03 -16.30
CA SER A 519 12.11 -10.37 -14.98
C SER A 519 12.34 -9.31 -13.90
N LEU A 520 13.08 -8.24 -14.18
CA LEU A 520 13.40 -7.15 -13.25
C LEU A 520 12.79 -5.81 -13.66
N ALA A 521 12.17 -5.72 -14.84
CA ALA A 521 11.46 -4.54 -15.30
C ALA A 521 10.14 -4.36 -14.55
N PHE A 522 10.13 -3.55 -13.48
CA PHE A 522 8.99 -3.36 -12.57
C PHE A 522 8.62 -1.88 -12.41
N THR A 523 7.35 -1.62 -12.07
CA THR A 523 6.88 -0.27 -11.79
C THR A 523 7.52 0.27 -10.50
N PRO A 524 7.88 1.56 -10.42
CA PRO A 524 8.52 2.16 -9.24
C PRO A 524 7.50 2.57 -8.14
N ASN A 525 6.29 2.02 -8.18
CA ASN A 525 5.20 2.39 -7.29
C ASN A 525 5.30 1.64 -5.94
N LEU A 526 4.58 2.14 -4.92
CA LEU A 526 4.44 1.45 -3.63
C LEU A 526 3.86 0.04 -3.80
N ILE A 527 2.86 -0.08 -4.67
CA ILE A 527 2.29 -1.35 -5.11
C ILE A 527 2.87 -1.60 -6.50
N GLY A 528 3.79 -2.55 -6.56
CA GLY A 528 4.53 -2.94 -7.74
C GLY A 528 3.86 -4.04 -8.56
N GLY A 529 4.37 -4.18 -9.76
CA GLY A 529 4.13 -5.27 -10.70
C GLY A 529 5.13 -5.16 -11.85
N PRO A 530 5.31 -6.20 -12.67
CA PRO A 530 6.13 -6.11 -13.85
C PRO A 530 5.59 -5.00 -14.76
N LEU A 531 6.47 -4.30 -15.46
CA LEU A 531 6.07 -3.42 -16.56
C LEU A 531 5.36 -4.25 -17.64
N PRO A 532 4.44 -3.66 -18.41
CA PRO A 532 3.79 -4.35 -19.51
C PRO A 532 4.84 -4.95 -20.46
N PHE A 533 4.75 -6.26 -20.67
CA PHE A 533 5.58 -7.01 -21.61
C PHE A 533 4.70 -7.70 -22.65
N LYS A 534 5.29 -8.15 -23.75
CA LYS A 534 4.57 -8.88 -24.79
C LYS A 534 4.84 -10.38 -24.66
N MET A 535 3.84 -11.17 -25.04
CA MET A 535 3.94 -12.62 -25.13
C MET A 535 2.94 -13.11 -26.19
N ASP A 536 3.21 -14.27 -26.77
CA ASP A 536 2.25 -14.98 -27.60
C ASP A 536 1.35 -15.84 -26.72
N VAL A 537 0.04 -15.56 -26.74
CA VAL A 537 -0.99 -16.30 -25.99
C VAL A 537 -1.77 -17.13 -27.00
N LYS A 538 -1.40 -18.42 -27.10
CA LYS A 538 -1.96 -19.32 -28.09
C LYS A 538 -2.96 -20.27 -27.44
N VAL A 539 -4.16 -20.38 -27.99
CA VAL A 539 -5.12 -21.40 -27.52
C VAL A 539 -4.57 -22.81 -27.79
N ARG A 540 -4.66 -23.70 -26.80
CA ARG A 540 -4.05 -25.03 -26.87
C ARG A 540 -4.62 -25.92 -27.97
N SER A 541 -5.93 -25.79 -28.25
CA SER A 541 -6.59 -26.56 -29.31
C SER A 541 -7.86 -25.86 -29.82
N PRO A 542 -8.36 -26.23 -31.02
CA PRO A 542 -9.65 -25.76 -31.53
C PRO A 542 -10.82 -26.08 -30.59
N GLU A 543 -10.78 -27.23 -29.91
CA GLU A 543 -11.80 -27.67 -28.95
C GLU A 543 -11.83 -26.77 -27.73
N LYS A 544 -10.65 -26.42 -27.17
CA LYS A 544 -10.55 -25.43 -26.08
C LYS A 544 -11.08 -24.07 -26.53
N ALA A 545 -10.77 -23.63 -27.76
CA ALA A 545 -11.29 -22.38 -28.30
C ALA A 545 -12.83 -22.38 -28.38
N ALA A 546 -13.43 -23.47 -28.88
CA ALA A 546 -14.88 -23.63 -28.93
C ALA A 546 -15.49 -23.64 -27.52
N ARG A 547 -14.83 -24.31 -26.57
CA ARG A 547 -15.30 -24.41 -25.19
C ARG A 547 -15.29 -23.06 -24.46
N ILE A 548 -14.25 -22.25 -24.64
CA ILE A 548 -14.16 -20.89 -24.10
C ILE A 548 -15.29 -20.01 -24.62
N LYS A 549 -15.61 -20.11 -25.92
CA LYS A 549 -16.76 -19.39 -26.52
C LYS A 549 -18.08 -19.82 -25.88
N ALA A 550 -18.30 -21.12 -25.73
CA ALA A 550 -19.50 -21.66 -25.08
C ALA A 550 -19.62 -21.20 -23.61
N TRP A 551 -18.53 -21.20 -22.83
CA TRP A 551 -18.52 -20.67 -21.46
C TRP A 551 -18.92 -19.21 -21.41
N TYR A 552 -18.45 -18.40 -22.37
CA TYR A 552 -18.79 -16.99 -22.43
C TYR A 552 -20.27 -16.76 -22.76
N GLU A 553 -20.79 -17.49 -23.73
CA GLU A 553 -22.21 -17.43 -24.12
C GLU A 553 -23.12 -17.86 -22.97
N GLU A 554 -22.78 -18.97 -22.29
CA GLU A 554 -23.47 -19.43 -21.08
C GLU A 554 -23.42 -18.37 -19.97
N SER A 555 -22.24 -17.81 -19.71
CA SER A 555 -22.00 -16.76 -18.71
C SER A 555 -22.87 -15.52 -18.97
N VAL A 556 -22.97 -15.06 -20.23
CA VAL A 556 -23.83 -13.94 -20.62
C VAL A 556 -25.31 -14.28 -20.50
N ALA A 557 -25.71 -15.50 -20.87
CA ALA A 557 -27.09 -15.95 -20.75
C ALA A 557 -27.53 -16.07 -19.28
N ASP A 558 -26.68 -16.62 -18.42
CA ASP A 558 -26.92 -16.70 -16.97
C ASP A 558 -27.02 -15.30 -16.34
N GLU A 559 -26.23 -14.34 -16.80
CA GLU A 559 -26.32 -12.94 -16.38
C GLU A 559 -27.66 -12.32 -16.75
N ALA A 560 -28.06 -12.47 -18.02
CA ALA A 560 -29.33 -11.95 -18.51
C ALA A 560 -30.54 -12.62 -17.82
N ALA A 561 -30.40 -13.89 -17.41
CA ALA A 561 -31.42 -14.63 -16.69
C ALA A 561 -31.42 -14.39 -15.17
N GLY A 562 -30.52 -13.56 -14.63
CA GLY A 562 -30.40 -13.30 -13.19
C GLY A 562 -29.94 -14.51 -12.37
N LYS A 563 -29.27 -15.48 -12.99
CA LYS A 563 -28.76 -16.69 -12.33
C LYS A 563 -27.39 -16.51 -11.68
N ILE A 564 -26.73 -15.39 -11.93
CA ILE A 564 -25.46 -15.07 -11.28
C ILE A 564 -25.77 -14.46 -9.92
N ALA A 565 -25.08 -14.96 -8.88
CA ALA A 565 -25.44 -14.90 -7.47
C ALA A 565 -26.33 -16.05 -6.96
N ALA A 566 -26.73 -17.01 -7.81
CA ALA A 566 -27.41 -18.23 -7.40
C ALA A 566 -26.43 -19.26 -6.81
N GLY A 567 -25.85 -18.91 -5.66
CA GLY A 567 -25.55 -19.86 -4.60
C GLY A 567 -26.70 -19.96 -3.58
N LEU A 568 -27.78 -19.21 -3.82
CA LEU A 568 -29.13 -19.40 -3.25
C LEU A 568 -29.92 -20.32 -4.17
#